data_AF-A0A7J7ZYQ7-F1
#
_entry.id   AF-A0A7J7ZYQ7-F1
#
_cell.length_a   1.000
_cell.length_b   1.000
_cell.length_c   1.000
_cell.angle_alpha   90.00
_cell.angle_beta   90.00
_cell.angle_gamma   90.00
#
_symmetry.space_group_name_H-M   'P 1'
#
loop_
_entity.id
_entity.type
_entity.pdbx_description
1 polymer ?
#
loop_
_entity_poly.entity_id
_entity_poly.type
_entity_poly.pdbx_seq_one_letter_code
_entity_poly.pdbx_strand_id
1 'polypeptide(L)'
;MRWLPLYHALCFSLWKALAHTVELSNMFGQIQSPGYPDTYPSDSRVTWNITVPEGFRIKLYFMHFNLESSYLCEYDFVKVETEDQLLAIFCGSENTDTEHTPGQEMVLSPGSFMSITFQSDFSDEERFTGFDAHYMAVDVDECTEREDEELSCDHYCHNYIGGYYCSCRFGYILHTDNRTCRVECSDNLFTQRTGVITSPDFPSPYPKSSECFYAIRLEEGFMISLQFEDIFDIEDHPEVPCPYDYIKIIAGPKVLGPFCGEKSPEPINTQTHNVSIRFRSDNSGENRGWKLSYKATGKECPGLQPPAQGKIEPLQAKYFFKDQVLVSCDTGYKVLKDNVEMDTFQIECLKDGSWSNEIPICKIADCGAPAELEHGLVTFSTRNNLTTYKSEIRYSCQQPYYKMYNNITGIYTCSAQGVWMNEVLGRSQPTCLPGTPLSPLLQRLLFKALGPQEFWLLMEGEVEGMML
;
A
#
# COMPACT_ATOMS: atom_id res chain seq x y z
N MET A 1 -3.33 95.66 -50.40
CA MET A 1 -3.44 94.86 -51.63
C MET A 1 -4.40 93.71 -51.33
N ARG A 2 -5.68 93.77 -51.73
CA ARG A 2 -6.26 93.06 -52.90
C ARG A 2 -5.63 91.67 -53.09
N TRP A 3 -6.34 90.54 -53.13
CA TRP A 3 -7.48 90.21 -53.99
C TRP A 3 -8.38 89.09 -53.38
N LEU A 4 -9.67 89.13 -53.68
CA LEU A 4 -10.66 88.04 -53.54
C LEU A 4 -10.40 86.93 -54.59
N PRO A 5 -10.85 85.67 -54.36
CA PRO A 5 -12.16 85.29 -54.91
C PRO A 5 -13.02 84.40 -53.98
N LEU A 6 -14.34 84.51 -54.20
CA LEU A 6 -15.40 83.67 -53.65
C LEU A 6 -15.26 82.21 -54.12
N TYR A 7 -15.56 81.27 -53.22
CA TYR A 7 -16.09 79.95 -53.56
C TYR A 7 -17.28 79.64 -52.63
N HIS A 8 -18.43 79.33 -53.22
CA HIS A 8 -19.62 78.84 -52.53
C HIS A 8 -19.33 77.46 -51.95
N ALA A 9 -19.43 77.33 -50.62
CA ALA A 9 -19.59 76.04 -49.95
C ALA A 9 -21.08 75.85 -49.65
N LEU A 10 -21.71 74.95 -50.40
CA LEU A 10 -22.99 74.32 -50.03
C LEU A 10 -22.75 73.54 -48.74
N CYS A 11 -23.25 74.05 -47.62
CA CYS A 11 -23.32 73.32 -46.37
C CYS A 11 -24.53 72.39 -46.44
N PHE A 12 -24.33 71.17 -46.95
CA PHE A 12 -25.23 70.06 -46.65
C PHE A 12 -24.86 69.56 -45.25
N SER A 13 -25.64 69.96 -44.24
CA SER A 13 -25.58 69.36 -42.92
C SER A 13 -25.99 67.90 -43.01
N LEU A 14 -25.12 67.04 -42.48
CA LEU A 14 -25.38 65.63 -42.23
C LEU A 14 -26.63 65.46 -41.34
N TRP A 15 -27.58 64.64 -41.77
CA TRP A 15 -28.33 63.79 -40.86
C TRP A 15 -28.00 62.34 -41.20
N LYS A 16 -27.03 61.78 -40.48
CA LYS A 16 -26.92 60.34 -40.31
C LYS A 16 -27.95 59.96 -39.24
N ALA A 17 -28.82 58.99 -39.53
CA ALA A 17 -29.64 58.33 -38.52
C ALA A 17 -28.71 57.81 -37.41
N LEU A 18 -28.83 58.35 -36.20
CA LEU A 18 -28.11 57.83 -35.04
C LEU A 18 -28.91 56.63 -34.53
N ALA A 19 -28.41 55.41 -34.76
CA ALA A 19 -28.75 54.29 -33.91
C ALA A 19 -28.38 54.68 -32.47
N HIS A 20 -29.37 54.70 -31.57
CA HIS A 20 -29.15 55.06 -30.18
C HIS A 20 -28.93 53.78 -29.36
N THR A 21 -27.67 53.51 -29.02
CA THR A 21 -27.31 52.40 -28.14
C THR A 21 -27.13 52.90 -26.71
N VAL A 22 -27.78 52.22 -25.77
CA VAL A 22 -27.72 52.49 -24.33
C VAL A 22 -27.05 51.29 -23.65
N GLU A 23 -25.97 51.55 -22.94
CA GLU A 23 -25.23 50.54 -22.19
C GLU A 23 -25.71 50.49 -20.74
N LEU A 24 -26.09 49.31 -20.26
CA LEU A 24 -26.65 49.07 -18.92
C LEU A 24 -25.83 47.98 -18.21
N SER A 25 -25.35 48.28 -17.00
CA SER A 25 -24.50 47.36 -16.22
C SER A 25 -25.01 47.07 -14.80
N ASN A 26 -26.23 47.51 -14.48
CA ASN A 26 -26.81 47.32 -13.15
C ASN A 26 -27.38 45.90 -12.99
N MET A 27 -27.46 45.43 -11.73
CA MET A 27 -28.03 44.13 -11.36
C MET A 27 -29.54 44.01 -11.65
N PHE A 28 -30.23 45.12 -11.90
CA PHE A 28 -31.62 45.15 -12.35
C PHE A 28 -31.89 46.49 -13.03
N GLY A 29 -32.95 46.54 -13.82
CA GLY A 29 -33.38 47.78 -14.45
C GLY A 29 -34.72 47.65 -15.15
N GLN A 30 -35.18 48.79 -15.65
CA GLN A 30 -36.42 48.94 -16.38
C GLN A 30 -36.12 49.56 -17.74
N ILE A 31 -36.76 49.03 -18.79
CA ILE A 31 -36.60 49.45 -20.17
C ILE A 31 -37.98 49.69 -20.75
N GLN A 32 -38.15 50.85 -21.38
CA GLN A 32 -39.42 51.26 -21.97
C GLN A 32 -39.20 51.66 -23.43
N SER A 33 -40.23 51.44 -24.25
CA SER A 33 -40.25 52.03 -25.59
C SER A 33 -40.22 53.57 -25.52
N PRO A 34 -39.62 54.25 -26.50
CA PRO A 34 -39.59 55.71 -26.51
C PRO A 34 -41.01 56.30 -26.45
N GLY A 35 -41.27 57.20 -25.49
CA GLY A 35 -42.57 57.84 -25.32
C GLY A 35 -43.56 57.09 -24.42
N TYR A 36 -43.26 55.89 -23.95
CA TYR A 36 -44.13 55.14 -23.02
C TYR A 36 -44.50 56.00 -21.78
N PRO A 37 -45.77 56.00 -21.32
CA PRO A 37 -46.90 55.14 -21.73
C PRO A 37 -47.70 55.65 -22.94
N ASP A 38 -47.29 56.75 -23.56
CA ASP A 38 -47.89 57.24 -24.80
C ASP A 38 -47.39 56.43 -26.01
N THR A 39 -47.91 56.74 -27.21
CA THR A 39 -47.52 56.05 -28.44
C THR A 39 -46.06 56.30 -28.80
N TYR A 40 -45.35 55.25 -29.23
CA TYR A 40 -43.97 55.39 -29.69
C TYR A 40 -43.89 56.16 -31.03
N PRO A 41 -42.74 56.78 -31.34
CA PRO A 41 -42.53 57.47 -32.61
C PRO A 41 -42.16 56.49 -33.75
N SER A 42 -42.58 56.81 -34.98
CA SER A 42 -42.16 56.09 -36.19
C SER A 42 -40.67 56.33 -36.52
N ASP A 43 -40.10 55.43 -37.32
CA ASP A 43 -38.71 55.41 -37.77
C ASP A 43 -37.71 55.49 -36.61
N SER A 44 -38.01 54.77 -35.52
CA SER A 44 -37.20 54.76 -34.31
C SER A 44 -36.45 53.44 -34.16
N ARG A 45 -35.18 53.52 -33.75
CA ARG A 45 -34.38 52.34 -33.39
C ARG A 45 -33.57 52.62 -32.13
N VAL A 46 -33.79 51.82 -31.11
CA VAL A 46 -33.07 51.90 -29.84
C VAL A 46 -32.58 50.51 -29.45
N THR A 47 -31.32 50.43 -29.04
CA THR A 47 -30.71 49.18 -28.57
C THR A 47 -30.23 49.36 -27.15
N TRP A 48 -30.57 48.43 -26.26
CA TRP A 48 -30.05 48.35 -24.89
C TRP A 48 -29.16 47.13 -24.76
N ASN A 49 -27.89 47.36 -24.49
CA ASN A 49 -26.94 46.32 -24.17
C ASN A 49 -26.87 46.18 -22.66
N ILE A 50 -27.22 44.99 -22.15
CA ILE A 50 -27.22 44.68 -20.73
C ILE A 50 -26.07 43.72 -20.46
N THR A 51 -25.18 44.12 -19.57
CA THR A 51 -24.05 43.30 -19.11
C THR A 51 -24.07 43.19 -17.60
N VAL A 52 -24.10 41.97 -17.08
CA VAL A 52 -23.97 41.69 -15.64
C VAL A 52 -22.59 41.11 -15.33
N PRO A 53 -22.14 41.06 -14.07
CA PRO A 53 -20.88 40.39 -13.73
C PRO A 53 -20.87 38.92 -14.16
N GLU A 54 -19.68 38.33 -14.32
CA GLU A 54 -19.54 36.87 -14.47
C GLU A 54 -20.16 36.13 -13.27
N GLY A 55 -20.65 34.92 -13.49
CA GLY A 55 -21.44 34.17 -12.50
C GLY A 55 -22.92 34.56 -12.46
N PHE A 56 -23.38 35.45 -13.35
CA PHE A 56 -24.79 35.82 -13.49
C PHE A 56 -25.29 35.66 -14.92
N ARG A 57 -26.60 35.39 -15.03
CA ARG A 57 -27.41 35.50 -16.24
C ARG A 57 -28.42 36.63 -16.11
N ILE A 58 -29.02 37.03 -17.23
CA ILE A 58 -29.98 38.11 -17.31
C ILE A 58 -31.35 37.50 -17.54
N LYS A 59 -32.28 37.80 -16.63
CA LYS A 59 -33.68 37.42 -16.73
C LYS A 59 -34.50 38.64 -17.13
N LEU A 60 -35.18 38.57 -18.26
CA LEU A 60 -36.04 39.60 -18.83
C LEU A 60 -37.51 39.16 -18.84
N TYR A 61 -38.40 40.07 -18.49
CA TYR A 61 -39.85 39.88 -18.60
C TYR A 61 -40.55 41.22 -18.88
N PHE A 62 -41.75 41.14 -19.44
CA PHE A 62 -42.53 42.31 -19.84
C PHE A 62 -43.73 42.47 -18.92
N MET A 63 -43.96 43.70 -18.47
CA MET A 63 -45.15 44.09 -17.69
C MET A 63 -46.27 44.64 -18.58
N HIS A 64 -45.91 45.13 -19.77
CA HIS A 64 -46.83 45.59 -20.79
C HIS A 64 -46.20 45.41 -22.17
N PHE A 65 -46.97 44.95 -23.16
CA PHE A 65 -46.51 44.79 -24.54
C PHE A 65 -47.63 45.06 -25.55
N ASN A 66 -47.45 46.07 -26.40
CA ASN A 66 -48.42 46.48 -27.42
C ASN A 66 -47.70 47.16 -28.59
N LEU A 67 -47.35 46.38 -29.61
CA LEU A 67 -46.68 46.81 -30.84
C LEU A 67 -47.52 46.47 -32.08
N GLU A 68 -47.18 47.06 -33.23
CA GLU A 68 -47.72 46.63 -34.52
C GLU A 68 -47.44 45.13 -34.76
N SER A 69 -48.41 44.44 -35.35
CA SER A 69 -48.28 43.02 -35.73
C SER A 69 -47.88 42.90 -37.19
N SER A 70 -46.88 42.08 -37.49
CA SER A 70 -46.44 41.78 -38.86
C SER A 70 -45.86 40.38 -38.95
N TYR A 71 -45.89 39.76 -40.13
CA TYR A 71 -45.39 38.41 -40.33
C TYR A 71 -43.91 38.33 -39.96
N LEU A 72 -43.56 37.46 -39.00
CA LEU A 72 -42.19 37.34 -38.45
C LEU A 72 -41.64 38.65 -37.85
N CYS A 73 -42.51 39.56 -37.43
CA CYS A 73 -42.16 40.85 -36.84
C CYS A 73 -41.24 41.69 -37.74
N GLU A 74 -41.56 41.78 -39.04
CA GLU A 74 -40.76 42.49 -40.04
C GLU A 74 -40.92 44.03 -40.03
N TYR A 75 -42.02 44.55 -39.47
CA TYR A 75 -42.26 46.00 -39.32
C TYR A 75 -41.73 46.47 -37.95
N ASP A 76 -42.57 46.40 -36.92
CA ASP A 76 -42.22 46.77 -35.56
C ASP A 76 -41.87 45.55 -34.71
N PHE A 77 -40.76 45.63 -33.96
CA PHE A 77 -40.33 44.50 -33.14
C PHE A 77 -39.51 44.88 -31.91
N VAL A 78 -39.52 43.97 -30.94
CA VAL A 78 -38.51 43.86 -29.89
C VAL A 78 -37.72 42.57 -30.11
N LYS A 79 -36.44 42.71 -30.41
CA LYS A 79 -35.51 41.61 -30.63
C LYS A 79 -34.63 41.43 -29.39
N VAL A 80 -34.52 40.21 -28.88
CA VAL A 80 -33.67 39.85 -27.75
C VAL A 80 -32.62 38.85 -28.21
N GLU A 81 -31.35 39.20 -28.09
CA GLU A 81 -30.24 38.38 -28.58
C GLU A 81 -29.02 38.45 -27.66
N THR A 82 -28.11 37.49 -27.81
CA THR A 82 -26.73 37.58 -27.31
C THR A 82 -25.81 38.02 -28.45
N GLU A 83 -24.49 37.97 -28.25
CA GLU A 83 -23.53 38.28 -29.32
C GLU A 83 -23.66 37.31 -30.52
N ASP A 84 -24.00 36.04 -30.27
CA ASP A 84 -23.98 34.96 -31.27
C ASP A 84 -25.34 34.26 -31.47
N GLN A 85 -26.35 34.55 -30.65
CA GLN A 85 -27.61 33.82 -30.66
C GLN A 85 -28.84 34.73 -30.52
N LEU A 86 -29.79 34.59 -31.43
CA LEU A 86 -31.13 35.16 -31.27
C LEU A 86 -31.91 34.35 -30.21
N LEU A 87 -32.33 35.01 -29.12
CA LEU A 87 -33.10 34.38 -28.06
C LEU A 87 -34.60 34.46 -28.34
N ALA A 88 -35.09 35.62 -28.76
CA ALA A 88 -36.50 35.84 -29.11
C ALA A 88 -36.69 37.07 -29.99
N ILE A 89 -37.80 37.10 -30.72
CA ILE A 89 -38.32 38.29 -31.41
C ILE A 89 -39.81 38.41 -31.13
N PHE A 90 -40.27 39.61 -30.74
CA PHE A 90 -41.62 39.87 -30.29
C PHE A 90 -42.26 41.04 -31.05
N CYS A 91 -43.55 40.91 -31.36
CA CYS A 91 -44.39 41.96 -31.96
C CYS A 91 -45.88 41.68 -31.67
N GLY A 92 -46.77 42.60 -32.05
CA GLY A 92 -48.21 42.47 -31.81
C GLY A 92 -48.67 42.88 -30.40
N SER A 93 -49.92 42.52 -30.07
CA SER A 93 -50.60 42.91 -28.82
C SER A 93 -51.24 41.72 -28.11
N GLU A 94 -51.36 41.78 -26.78
CA GLU A 94 -51.93 40.70 -25.94
C GLU A 94 -53.37 40.28 -26.31
N ASN A 95 -54.08 41.10 -27.10
CA ASN A 95 -55.50 40.90 -27.44
C ASN A 95 -55.73 40.24 -28.82
N THR A 96 -54.67 39.91 -29.56
CA THR A 96 -54.76 39.36 -30.93
C THR A 96 -54.14 37.97 -31.02
N ASP A 97 -54.93 37.00 -31.47
CA ASP A 97 -54.68 35.54 -31.40
C ASP A 97 -53.62 35.01 -32.40
N THR A 98 -52.86 35.89 -33.07
CA THR A 98 -52.09 35.53 -34.28
C THR A 98 -50.64 36.00 -34.38
N GLU A 99 -49.88 36.29 -33.31
CA GLU A 99 -48.39 36.16 -33.31
C GLU A 99 -47.67 36.59 -32.00
N HIS A 100 -46.35 36.34 -31.97
CA HIS A 100 -45.37 36.22 -30.88
C HIS A 100 -45.29 37.41 -29.89
N THR A 101 -46.26 37.54 -28.99
CA THR A 101 -46.12 38.39 -27.79
C THR A 101 -45.37 37.66 -26.67
N PRO A 102 -44.62 38.36 -25.81
CA PRO A 102 -43.86 37.72 -24.73
C PRO A 102 -44.76 37.16 -23.60
N GLY A 103 -45.99 37.69 -23.45
CA GLY A 103 -46.92 37.26 -22.41
C GLY A 103 -46.29 37.21 -21.02
N GLN A 104 -46.45 36.07 -20.32
CA GLN A 104 -45.81 35.81 -19.03
C GLN A 104 -44.48 35.04 -19.14
N GLU A 105 -43.98 34.84 -20.37
CA GLU A 105 -42.73 34.14 -20.58
C GLU A 105 -41.54 35.00 -20.13
N MET A 106 -40.52 34.33 -19.61
CA MET A 106 -39.31 34.97 -19.13
C MET A 106 -38.17 34.55 -20.05
N VAL A 107 -37.46 35.52 -20.60
CA VAL A 107 -36.29 35.27 -21.44
C VAL A 107 -35.06 35.26 -20.53
N LEU A 108 -34.32 34.15 -20.52
CA LEU A 108 -33.08 34.00 -19.76
C LEU A 108 -31.90 33.96 -20.74
N SER A 109 -30.87 34.78 -20.52
CA SER A 109 -29.64 34.70 -21.31
C SER A 109 -28.83 33.45 -20.91
N PRO A 110 -28.08 32.84 -21.84
CA PRO A 110 -27.16 31.74 -21.54
C PRO A 110 -25.92 32.20 -20.75
N GLY A 111 -25.49 33.46 -20.93
CA GLY A 111 -24.36 34.05 -20.23
C GLY A 111 -24.69 35.41 -19.62
N SER A 112 -23.66 36.21 -19.35
CA SER A 112 -23.76 37.50 -18.66
C SER A 112 -24.13 38.70 -19.56
N PHE A 113 -24.49 38.44 -20.82
CA PHE A 113 -24.83 39.47 -21.81
C PHE A 113 -26.18 39.22 -22.48
N MET A 114 -26.94 40.31 -22.67
CA MET A 114 -28.21 40.34 -23.40
C MET A 114 -28.36 41.70 -24.10
N SER A 115 -28.62 41.68 -25.40
CA SER A 115 -28.95 42.86 -26.19
C SER A 115 -30.43 42.87 -26.54
N ILE A 116 -31.09 44.00 -26.32
CA ILE A 116 -32.51 44.23 -26.64
C ILE A 116 -32.57 45.35 -27.67
N THR A 117 -33.15 45.09 -28.83
CA THR A 117 -33.36 46.11 -29.87
C THR A 117 -34.84 46.31 -30.11
N PHE A 118 -35.32 47.54 -29.91
CA PHE A 118 -36.61 48.02 -30.37
C PHE A 118 -36.44 48.73 -31.71
N GLN A 119 -37.31 48.41 -32.66
CA GLN A 119 -37.39 49.11 -33.93
C GLN A 119 -38.84 49.34 -34.32
N SER A 120 -39.15 50.55 -34.78
CA SER A 120 -40.40 50.89 -35.47
C SER A 120 -40.14 51.26 -36.94
N ASP A 121 -41.11 50.94 -37.80
CA ASP A 121 -41.07 51.25 -39.22
C ASP A 121 -41.56 52.70 -39.51
N PHE A 122 -41.79 53.06 -40.78
CA PHE A 122 -42.17 54.43 -41.14
C PHE A 122 -43.67 54.74 -40.97
N SER A 123 -44.49 53.76 -40.60
CA SER A 123 -45.94 53.75 -40.77
C SER A 123 -46.72 53.31 -39.52
N ASP A 124 -46.77 54.15 -38.49
CA ASP A 124 -47.66 53.94 -37.34
C ASP A 124 -49.12 54.35 -37.67
N GLU A 125 -49.83 53.61 -38.53
CA GLU A 125 -51.24 53.90 -38.85
C GLU A 125 -52.15 53.73 -37.63
N GLU A 126 -51.79 52.83 -36.71
CA GLU A 126 -52.47 52.56 -35.45
C GLU A 126 -51.67 53.06 -34.23
N ARG A 127 -52.36 53.41 -33.15
CA ARG A 127 -51.76 54.00 -31.94
C ARG A 127 -51.33 52.92 -30.95
N PHE A 128 -50.16 52.34 -31.16
CA PHE A 128 -49.56 51.36 -30.25
C PHE A 128 -48.78 52.04 -29.12
N THR A 129 -48.98 51.58 -27.89
CA THR A 129 -48.39 52.17 -26.67
C THR A 129 -46.99 51.64 -26.37
N GLY A 130 -46.50 50.65 -27.11
CA GLY A 130 -45.16 50.09 -26.97
C GLY A 130 -45.04 49.11 -25.79
N PHE A 131 -43.92 49.12 -25.08
CA PHE A 131 -43.63 48.11 -24.05
C PHE A 131 -43.00 48.69 -22.78
N ASP A 132 -43.19 47.96 -21.68
CA ASP A 132 -42.52 48.16 -20.40
C ASP A 132 -41.90 46.84 -19.93
N ALA A 133 -40.59 46.77 -19.91
CA ALA A 133 -39.80 45.57 -19.62
C ALA A 133 -38.93 45.76 -18.39
N HIS A 134 -38.71 44.68 -17.65
CA HIS A 134 -37.86 44.65 -16.47
C HIS A 134 -36.84 43.52 -16.60
N TYR A 135 -35.61 43.81 -16.22
CA TYR A 135 -34.55 42.82 -16.20
C TYR A 135 -33.90 42.74 -14.81
N MET A 136 -33.36 41.58 -14.48
CA MET A 136 -32.55 41.36 -13.29
C MET A 136 -31.45 40.32 -13.53
N ALA A 137 -30.35 40.47 -12.81
CA ALA A 137 -29.28 39.49 -12.71
C ALA A 137 -29.75 38.31 -11.86
N VAL A 138 -29.51 37.10 -12.34
CA VAL A 138 -29.80 35.83 -11.66
C VAL A 138 -28.49 35.09 -11.52
N ASP A 139 -28.18 34.69 -10.29
CA ASP A 139 -27.02 33.87 -9.96
C ASP A 139 -27.04 32.56 -10.76
N VAL A 140 -25.89 32.17 -11.31
CA VAL A 140 -25.70 30.86 -11.93
C VAL A 140 -25.33 29.88 -10.83
N ASP A 141 -26.05 28.77 -10.70
CA ASP A 141 -25.67 27.72 -9.76
C ASP A 141 -24.80 26.67 -10.47
N GLU A 142 -23.48 26.88 -10.48
CA GLU A 142 -22.53 26.00 -11.17
C GLU A 142 -22.48 24.58 -10.57
N CYS A 143 -23.00 24.38 -9.36
CA CYS A 143 -23.04 23.07 -8.73
C CYS A 143 -24.17 22.19 -9.29
N THR A 144 -25.26 22.82 -9.76
CA THR A 144 -26.39 22.13 -10.38
C THR A 144 -26.35 22.15 -11.90
N GLU A 145 -25.85 23.24 -12.48
CA GLU A 145 -25.76 23.45 -13.92
C GLU A 145 -24.39 22.97 -14.44
N ARG A 146 -24.22 21.64 -14.52
CA ARG A 146 -22.98 21.03 -15.02
C ARG A 146 -22.99 21.01 -16.54
N GLU A 147 -22.45 22.07 -17.16
CA GLU A 147 -22.28 22.11 -18.62
C GLU A 147 -21.21 21.10 -19.08
N ASP A 148 -20.14 20.89 -18.28
CA ASP A 148 -19.08 19.89 -18.51
C ASP A 148 -18.70 19.15 -17.21
N GLU A 149 -19.00 17.85 -17.10
CA GLU A 149 -18.70 17.05 -15.90
C GLU A 149 -17.19 17.02 -15.58
N GLU A 150 -16.33 17.07 -16.59
CA GLU A 150 -14.87 16.99 -16.46
C GLU A 150 -14.24 18.26 -15.85
N LEU A 151 -14.91 19.41 -15.92
CA LEU A 151 -14.44 20.70 -15.37
C LEU A 151 -15.08 21.04 -14.02
N SER A 152 -15.93 20.17 -13.51
CA SER A 152 -16.60 20.35 -12.21
C SER A 152 -15.69 20.01 -11.01
N CYS A 153 -16.14 20.41 -9.81
CA CYS A 153 -15.45 20.09 -8.56
C CYS A 153 -15.35 18.58 -8.33
N ASP A 154 -14.15 18.10 -7.99
CA ASP A 154 -13.85 16.66 -7.81
C ASP A 154 -14.61 16.03 -6.64
N HIS A 155 -14.84 16.78 -5.55
CA HIS A 155 -15.53 16.28 -4.36
C HIS A 155 -16.77 17.08 -3.97
N TYR A 156 -16.58 18.30 -3.47
CA TYR A 156 -17.68 19.14 -3.00
C TYR A 156 -17.66 20.48 -3.73
N CYS A 157 -18.83 20.88 -4.23
CA CYS A 157 -19.07 22.18 -4.85
C CYS A 157 -19.87 23.05 -3.89
N HIS A 158 -19.49 24.33 -3.78
CA HIS A 158 -20.14 25.33 -2.96
C HIS A 158 -20.49 26.54 -3.83
N ASN A 159 -21.78 26.71 -4.13
CA ASN A 159 -22.28 27.89 -4.83
C ASN A 159 -22.40 29.10 -3.87
N TYR A 160 -22.12 30.29 -4.38
CA TYR A 160 -22.40 31.56 -3.73
C TYR A 160 -22.79 32.60 -4.78
N ILE A 161 -23.39 33.71 -4.33
CA ILE A 161 -23.84 34.76 -5.25
C ILE A 161 -22.66 35.32 -6.06
N GLY A 162 -22.61 35.04 -7.35
CA GLY A 162 -21.58 35.46 -8.30
C GLY A 162 -20.42 34.47 -8.50
N GLY A 163 -20.55 33.23 -8.06
CA GLY A 163 -19.60 32.17 -8.41
C GLY A 163 -19.62 30.96 -7.48
N TYR A 164 -18.62 30.09 -7.63
CA TYR A 164 -18.50 28.88 -6.80
C TYR A 164 -17.06 28.62 -6.34
N TYR A 165 -16.89 27.68 -5.41
CA TYR A 165 -15.59 27.13 -5.06
C TYR A 165 -15.69 25.65 -4.71
N CYS A 166 -14.57 24.93 -4.85
CA CYS A 166 -14.48 23.52 -4.53
C CYS A 166 -13.85 23.27 -3.15
N SER A 167 -14.23 22.16 -2.52
CA SER A 167 -13.55 21.66 -1.32
C SER A 167 -13.42 20.13 -1.34
N CYS A 168 -12.56 19.59 -0.48
CA CYS A 168 -12.21 18.17 -0.48
C CYS A 168 -12.77 17.41 0.73
N ARG A 169 -12.90 16.08 0.58
CA ARG A 169 -13.16 15.14 1.67
C ARG A 169 -12.03 15.18 2.71
N PHE A 170 -12.34 14.73 3.92
CA PHE A 170 -11.35 14.60 4.98
C PHE A 170 -10.18 13.70 4.53
N GLY A 171 -8.93 14.13 4.78
CA GLY A 171 -7.72 13.42 4.34
C GLY A 171 -7.18 13.84 2.98
N TYR A 172 -7.92 14.64 2.22
CA TYR A 172 -7.52 15.20 0.94
C TYR A 172 -7.18 16.68 1.04
N ILE A 173 -6.42 17.17 0.06
CA ILE A 173 -5.94 18.55 -0.05
C ILE A 173 -6.40 19.11 -1.40
N LEU A 174 -7.01 20.29 -1.40
CA LEU A 174 -7.38 20.98 -2.63
C LEU A 174 -6.11 21.33 -3.43
N HIS A 175 -6.07 20.93 -4.69
CA HIS A 175 -4.95 21.18 -5.58
C HIS A 175 -4.91 22.64 -6.05
N THR A 176 -3.81 23.05 -6.69
CA THR A 176 -3.59 24.44 -7.13
C THR A 176 -4.48 24.89 -8.29
N ASP A 177 -5.17 23.94 -8.92
CA ASP A 177 -6.24 24.23 -9.90
C ASP A 177 -7.56 24.65 -9.24
N ASN A 178 -7.62 24.69 -7.90
CA ASN A 178 -8.81 24.97 -7.09
C ASN A 178 -10.00 24.05 -7.37
N ARG A 179 -9.77 22.87 -7.95
CA ARG A 179 -10.81 21.94 -8.42
C ARG A 179 -10.58 20.50 -7.96
N THR A 180 -9.39 19.95 -8.20
CA THR A 180 -9.08 18.54 -7.92
C THR A 180 -8.57 18.33 -6.51
N CYS A 181 -8.80 17.14 -5.97
CA CYS A 181 -8.43 16.79 -4.60
C CYS A 181 -7.31 15.74 -4.60
N ARG A 182 -6.13 16.15 -4.14
CA ARG A 182 -4.94 15.29 -4.04
C ARG A 182 -4.71 14.77 -2.63
N VAL A 183 -3.79 13.84 -2.48
CA VAL A 183 -3.33 13.31 -1.18
C VAL A 183 -1.82 13.41 -1.02
N GLU A 184 -1.35 13.39 0.23
CA GLU A 184 0.07 13.15 0.54
C GLU A 184 0.29 11.64 0.71
N CYS A 185 1.10 11.05 -0.18
CA CYS A 185 1.29 9.60 -0.26
C CYS A 185 2.78 9.20 -0.41
N SER A 186 3.68 10.07 0.07
CA SER A 186 5.12 9.97 -0.21
C SER A 186 5.99 9.66 1.02
N ASP A 187 5.38 9.60 2.20
CA ASP A 187 6.07 9.33 3.48
C ASP A 187 6.15 7.82 3.80
N ASN A 188 6.31 6.98 2.78
CA ASN A 188 6.20 5.52 2.91
C ASN A 188 7.57 4.82 2.79
N LEU A 189 8.03 4.20 3.88
CA LEU A 189 9.26 3.38 3.94
C LEU A 189 8.96 1.95 4.40
N PHE A 190 9.23 0.99 3.52
CA PHE A 190 9.02 -0.44 3.75
C PHE A 190 10.36 -1.16 3.99
N THR A 191 10.50 -1.76 5.17
CA THR A 191 11.74 -2.44 5.61
C THR A 191 11.57 -3.93 5.92
N GLN A 192 10.34 -4.46 5.81
CA GLN A 192 10.03 -5.86 6.03
C GLN A 192 10.33 -6.69 4.78
N ARG A 193 10.67 -7.99 4.93
CA ARG A 193 10.99 -8.88 3.79
C ARG A 193 9.82 -9.14 2.84
N THR A 194 8.59 -8.97 3.31
CA THR A 194 7.38 -9.08 2.51
C THR A 194 6.45 -7.94 2.84
N GLY A 195 5.66 -7.48 1.87
CA GLY A 195 4.66 -6.46 2.11
C GLY A 195 3.73 -6.26 0.92
N VAL A 196 2.73 -5.41 1.12
CA VAL A 196 1.73 -5.04 0.11
C VAL A 196 1.75 -3.53 -0.03
N ILE A 197 1.69 -3.04 -1.26
CA ILE A 197 1.65 -1.62 -1.60
C ILE A 197 0.51 -1.43 -2.60
N THR A 198 -0.29 -0.38 -2.41
CA THR A 198 -1.43 -0.07 -3.28
C THR A 198 -1.38 1.40 -3.72
N SER A 199 -2.15 1.74 -4.75
CA SER A 199 -2.59 3.12 -4.93
C SER A 199 -3.38 3.60 -3.70
N PRO A 200 -3.43 4.91 -3.43
CA PRO A 200 -4.28 5.44 -2.36
C PRO A 200 -5.74 5.04 -2.60
N ASP A 201 -6.46 4.70 -1.52
CA ASP A 201 -7.87 4.29 -1.50
C ASP A 201 -8.25 3.03 -2.31
N PHE A 202 -7.27 2.28 -2.80
CA PHE A 202 -7.51 1.01 -3.51
C PHE A 202 -8.45 0.09 -2.71
N PRO A 203 -9.49 -0.51 -3.33
CA PRO A 203 -9.76 -0.59 -4.78
C PRO A 203 -10.75 0.46 -5.33
N SER A 204 -10.91 1.58 -4.61
CA SER A 204 -11.68 2.75 -5.08
C SER A 204 -10.86 3.59 -6.05
N PRO A 205 -11.48 4.52 -6.80
CA PRO A 205 -10.75 5.44 -7.67
C PRO A 205 -9.61 6.15 -6.94
N TYR A 206 -8.43 6.20 -7.54
CA TYR A 206 -7.31 6.88 -6.91
C TYR A 206 -7.47 8.41 -6.95
N PRO A 207 -6.92 9.15 -5.98
CA PRO A 207 -6.94 10.60 -5.97
C PRO A 207 -6.26 11.20 -7.20
N LYS A 208 -6.91 12.19 -7.82
CA LYS A 208 -6.37 12.98 -8.92
C LYS A 208 -5.22 13.87 -8.44
N SER A 209 -4.43 14.39 -9.38
CA SER A 209 -3.35 15.37 -9.17
C SER A 209 -2.37 14.99 -8.06
N SER A 210 -2.10 13.70 -7.90
CA SER A 210 -1.31 13.15 -6.80
C SER A 210 0.01 12.55 -7.31
N GLU A 211 1.05 12.70 -6.51
CA GLU A 211 2.36 12.13 -6.80
C GLU A 211 2.87 11.36 -5.59
N CYS A 212 2.84 10.03 -5.70
CA CYS A 212 3.14 9.11 -4.62
C CYS A 212 4.52 8.48 -4.80
N PHE A 213 5.30 8.46 -3.71
CA PHE A 213 6.59 7.79 -3.64
C PHE A 213 6.58 6.69 -2.58
N TYR A 214 6.87 5.46 -2.99
CA TYR A 214 6.99 4.31 -2.10
C TYR A 214 8.42 3.78 -2.12
N ALA A 215 9.07 3.70 -0.97
CA ALA A 215 10.45 3.25 -0.84
C ALA A 215 10.53 1.89 -0.15
N ILE A 216 11.03 0.87 -0.84
CA ILE A 216 11.39 -0.42 -0.23
C ILE A 216 12.91 -0.41 -0.01
N ARG A 217 13.34 -0.55 1.24
CA ARG A 217 14.76 -0.51 1.65
C ARG A 217 15.07 -1.67 2.59
N LEU A 218 15.85 -2.62 2.11
CA LEU A 218 16.25 -3.81 2.85
C LEU A 218 17.76 -3.88 3.05
N GLU A 219 18.21 -4.81 3.88
CA GLU A 219 19.63 -5.10 4.07
C GLU A 219 20.29 -5.56 2.76
N GLU A 220 21.55 -5.19 2.56
CA GLU A 220 22.34 -5.66 1.41
C GLU A 220 22.42 -7.20 1.39
N GLY A 221 22.26 -7.79 0.21
CA GLY A 221 22.21 -9.24 0.00
C GLY A 221 20.80 -9.76 -0.30
N PHE A 222 19.76 -9.00 0.04
CA PHE A 222 18.40 -9.28 -0.45
C PHE A 222 18.20 -8.78 -1.88
N MET A 223 17.33 -9.50 -2.61
CA MET A 223 16.83 -9.17 -3.94
C MET A 223 15.31 -9.12 -3.87
N ILE A 224 14.72 -8.00 -4.29
CA ILE A 224 13.28 -7.76 -4.19
C ILE A 224 12.58 -8.24 -5.45
N SER A 225 11.55 -9.05 -5.30
CA SER A 225 10.61 -9.41 -6.36
C SER A 225 9.28 -8.70 -6.14
N LEU A 226 8.72 -8.12 -7.20
CA LEU A 226 7.43 -7.43 -7.20
C LEU A 226 6.43 -8.24 -8.02
N GLN A 227 5.20 -8.33 -7.52
CA GLN A 227 4.12 -9.02 -8.19
C GLN A 227 2.84 -8.17 -8.07
N PHE A 228 2.31 -7.71 -9.20
CA PHE A 228 1.00 -7.07 -9.24
C PHE A 228 -0.08 -8.13 -9.06
N GLU A 229 -1.11 -7.78 -8.31
CA GLU A 229 -2.21 -8.67 -7.90
C GLU A 229 -3.53 -7.91 -7.99
N ASP A 230 -4.64 -8.65 -8.03
CA ASP A 230 -5.99 -8.10 -8.12
C ASP A 230 -6.21 -7.20 -9.37
N ILE A 231 -6.91 -6.07 -9.21
CA ILE A 231 -7.25 -5.14 -10.30
C ILE A 231 -6.04 -4.26 -10.60
N PHE A 232 -5.78 -4.06 -11.89
CA PHE A 232 -4.84 -3.09 -12.41
C PHE A 232 -5.58 -2.22 -13.41
N ASP A 233 -5.80 -0.97 -13.06
CA ASP A 233 -6.63 -0.04 -13.82
C ASP A 233 -6.05 1.37 -13.62
N ILE A 234 -5.30 1.83 -14.61
CA ILE A 234 -4.62 3.13 -14.63
C ILE A 234 -4.90 3.76 -15.98
N GLU A 235 -5.29 5.04 -16.00
CA GLU A 235 -5.63 5.75 -17.23
C GLU A 235 -4.51 5.68 -18.28
N ASP A 236 -4.86 5.31 -19.51
CA ASP A 236 -3.94 5.13 -20.62
C ASP A 236 -4.44 5.79 -21.91
N HIS A 237 -3.65 5.64 -22.98
CA HIS A 237 -4.01 6.12 -24.31
C HIS A 237 -3.63 5.07 -25.34
N PRO A 238 -4.48 4.81 -26.35
CA PRO A 238 -4.25 3.72 -27.32
C PRO A 238 -2.97 3.91 -28.16
N GLU A 239 -2.55 5.16 -28.40
CA GLU A 239 -1.43 5.46 -29.29
C GLU A 239 -0.17 5.96 -28.57
N VAL A 240 -0.31 6.49 -27.36
CA VAL A 240 0.78 7.16 -26.64
C VAL A 240 1.03 6.39 -25.34
N PRO A 241 2.26 5.96 -25.04
CA PRO A 241 2.53 5.22 -23.82
C PRO A 241 2.33 6.09 -22.56
N CYS A 242 1.26 5.81 -21.83
CA CYS A 242 0.94 6.37 -20.50
C CYS A 242 1.09 7.90 -20.38
N PRO A 243 0.35 8.70 -21.17
CA PRO A 243 0.47 10.15 -21.17
C PRO A 243 -0.15 10.80 -19.94
N TYR A 244 -1.20 10.19 -19.38
CA TYR A 244 -1.97 10.68 -18.25
C TYR A 244 -1.33 10.21 -16.94
N ASP A 245 -1.55 8.93 -16.63
CA ASP A 245 -1.21 8.32 -15.36
C ASP A 245 -0.21 7.19 -15.55
N TYR A 246 0.65 6.97 -14.56
CA TYR A 246 1.65 5.90 -14.66
C TYR A 246 2.29 5.49 -13.35
N ILE A 247 2.77 4.24 -13.34
CA ILE A 247 3.79 3.76 -12.40
C ILE A 247 5.17 3.73 -13.07
N LYS A 248 6.18 4.23 -12.37
CA LYS A 248 7.61 4.00 -12.68
C LYS A 248 8.29 3.31 -11.51
N ILE A 249 9.08 2.28 -11.80
CA ILE A 249 9.82 1.52 -10.79
C ILE A 249 11.31 1.71 -11.02
N ILE A 250 12.01 2.21 -10.01
CA ILE A 250 13.44 2.48 -10.01
C ILE A 250 14.11 1.43 -9.13
N ALA A 251 14.85 0.51 -9.74
CA ALA A 251 15.54 -0.59 -9.07
C ALA A 251 17.05 -0.48 -9.36
N GLY A 252 17.78 0.17 -8.46
CA GLY A 252 19.18 0.54 -8.70
C GLY A 252 19.31 1.48 -9.91
N PRO A 253 20.16 1.19 -10.91
CA PRO A 253 20.30 2.02 -12.12
C PRO A 253 19.17 1.81 -13.15
N LYS A 254 18.33 0.78 -12.98
CA LYS A 254 17.30 0.43 -13.96
C LYS A 254 15.99 1.12 -13.62
N VAL A 255 15.40 1.78 -14.62
CA VAL A 255 14.03 2.31 -14.57
C VAL A 255 13.15 1.39 -15.41
N LEU A 256 12.02 0.97 -14.84
CA LEU A 256 10.99 0.16 -15.46
C LEU A 256 9.69 0.96 -15.57
N GLY A 257 8.94 0.71 -16.64
CA GLY A 257 7.75 1.50 -16.98
C GLY A 257 8.06 2.64 -17.96
N PRO A 258 7.13 3.59 -18.15
CA PRO A 258 5.87 3.73 -17.41
C PRO A 258 4.92 2.55 -17.62
N PHE A 259 4.12 2.22 -16.61
CA PHE A 259 3.05 1.22 -16.66
C PHE A 259 1.69 1.89 -16.44
N CYS A 260 0.73 1.58 -17.30
CA CYS A 260 -0.66 2.05 -17.28
C CYS A 260 -1.55 1.03 -18.03
N GLY A 261 -2.84 1.32 -18.12
CA GLY A 261 -3.87 0.49 -18.78
C GLY A 261 -4.48 -0.53 -17.84
N GLU A 262 -5.20 -1.50 -18.42
CA GLU A 262 -5.95 -2.53 -17.67
C GLU A 262 -5.13 -3.81 -17.40
N LYS A 263 -3.96 -3.95 -18.02
CA LYS A 263 -3.12 -5.14 -17.90
C LYS A 263 -1.87 -4.84 -17.09
N SER A 264 -1.78 -5.46 -15.91
CA SER A 264 -0.58 -5.37 -15.07
C SER A 264 0.67 -5.92 -15.77
N PRO A 265 1.87 -5.39 -15.48
CA PRO A 265 3.11 -5.98 -15.96
C PRO A 265 3.37 -7.35 -15.33
N GLU A 266 4.15 -8.17 -16.03
CA GLU A 266 4.62 -9.47 -15.53
C GLU A 266 5.48 -9.33 -14.25
N PRO A 267 5.60 -10.37 -13.41
CA PRO A 267 6.39 -10.32 -12.19
C PRO A 267 7.83 -9.82 -12.40
N ILE A 268 8.27 -8.89 -11.55
CA ILE A 268 9.53 -8.17 -11.70
C ILE A 268 10.51 -8.64 -10.64
N ASN A 269 11.55 -9.37 -11.05
CA ASN A 269 12.64 -9.78 -10.16
C ASN A 269 13.78 -8.75 -10.21
N THR A 270 13.91 -7.95 -9.17
CA THR A 270 14.97 -6.95 -9.05
C THR A 270 16.21 -7.58 -8.42
N GLN A 271 17.39 -7.29 -8.96
CA GLN A 271 18.68 -7.77 -8.41
C GLN A 271 19.21 -6.82 -7.32
N THR A 272 18.31 -6.17 -6.58
CA THR A 272 18.63 -5.10 -5.62
C THR A 272 17.77 -5.21 -4.36
N HIS A 273 18.31 -4.69 -3.25
CA HIS A 273 17.64 -4.54 -1.96
C HIS A 273 16.95 -3.17 -1.80
N ASN A 274 17.02 -2.33 -2.84
CA ASN A 274 16.54 -0.96 -2.84
C ASN A 274 15.70 -0.71 -4.10
N VAL A 275 14.41 -0.45 -3.91
CA VAL A 275 13.43 -0.16 -4.97
C VAL A 275 12.61 1.07 -4.60
N SER A 276 12.49 2.02 -5.51
CA SER A 276 11.55 3.15 -5.40
C SER A 276 10.44 3.01 -6.44
N ILE A 277 9.19 3.18 -6.02
CA ILE A 277 8.02 3.16 -6.90
C ILE A 277 7.43 4.57 -6.89
N ARG A 278 7.23 5.14 -8.08
CA ARG A 278 6.58 6.43 -8.29
C ARG A 278 5.26 6.18 -9.01
N PHE A 279 4.16 6.64 -8.43
CA PHE A 279 2.85 6.66 -9.07
C PHE A 279 2.41 8.11 -9.22
N ARG A 280 2.01 8.50 -10.44
CA ARG A 280 1.51 9.83 -10.75
C ARG A 280 0.13 9.71 -11.37
N SER A 281 -0.81 10.50 -10.85
CA SER A 281 -2.12 10.76 -11.44
C SER A 281 -2.25 12.21 -11.93
N ASP A 282 -2.98 12.43 -13.00
CA ASP A 282 -3.33 13.75 -13.53
C ASP A 282 -4.69 14.23 -12.99
N ASN A 283 -5.29 15.25 -13.62
CA ASN A 283 -6.47 15.94 -13.11
C ASN A 283 -7.80 15.36 -13.62
N SER A 284 -7.80 14.19 -14.25
CA SER A 284 -8.98 13.47 -14.75
C SER A 284 -8.98 12.00 -14.29
N GLY A 285 -9.96 11.23 -14.77
CA GLY A 285 -10.04 9.79 -14.52
C GLY A 285 -10.74 9.37 -13.24
N GLU A 286 -11.36 8.19 -13.28
CA GLU A 286 -11.99 7.50 -12.14
C GLU A 286 -11.45 6.06 -12.01
N ASN A 287 -10.25 5.82 -12.54
CA ASN A 287 -9.61 4.51 -12.58
C ASN A 287 -9.27 4.03 -11.16
N ARG A 288 -9.38 2.71 -10.97
CA ARG A 288 -9.40 2.07 -9.65
C ARG A 288 -8.03 1.74 -9.07
N GLY A 289 -6.99 1.96 -9.86
CA GLY A 289 -5.59 1.87 -9.44
C GLY A 289 -5.05 0.46 -9.44
N TRP A 290 -4.20 0.17 -8.46
CA TRP A 290 -3.33 -1.02 -8.49
C TRP A 290 -2.97 -1.51 -7.10
N LYS A 291 -2.66 -2.79 -7.03
CA LYS A 291 -2.07 -3.45 -5.87
C LYS A 291 -0.90 -4.32 -6.28
N LEU A 292 0.17 -4.28 -5.50
CA LEU A 292 1.28 -5.21 -5.65
C LEU A 292 1.71 -5.75 -4.30
N SER A 293 2.19 -6.99 -4.30
CA SER A 293 2.96 -7.56 -3.20
C SER A 293 4.43 -7.57 -3.58
N TYR A 294 5.29 -7.46 -2.58
CA TYR A 294 6.72 -7.65 -2.75
C TYR A 294 7.23 -8.71 -1.79
N LYS A 295 8.25 -9.44 -2.24
CA LYS A 295 8.97 -10.44 -1.44
C LYS A 295 10.46 -10.28 -1.66
N ALA A 296 11.23 -10.45 -0.60
CA ALA A 296 12.67 -10.36 -0.64
C ALA A 296 13.30 -11.71 -0.34
N THR A 297 14.13 -12.17 -1.28
CA THR A 297 14.90 -13.39 -1.18
C THR A 297 16.36 -13.09 -1.48
N GLY A 298 17.30 -13.80 -0.86
CA GLY A 298 18.70 -13.69 -1.26
C GLY A 298 19.13 -14.83 -2.17
N LYS A 299 20.44 -14.98 -2.35
CA LYS A 299 21.01 -16.13 -3.07
C LYS A 299 20.71 -17.43 -2.33
N GLU A 300 20.47 -18.48 -3.11
CA GLU A 300 20.31 -19.84 -2.62
C GLU A 300 21.68 -20.41 -2.23
N CYS A 301 21.77 -21.00 -1.03
CA CYS A 301 22.95 -21.75 -0.58
C CYS A 301 22.84 -23.23 -0.98
N PRO A 302 23.97 -23.95 -1.14
CA PRO A 302 23.97 -25.38 -1.42
C PRO A 302 23.17 -26.17 -0.37
N GLY A 303 22.47 -27.22 -0.82
CA GLY A 303 21.74 -28.11 0.08
C GLY A 303 22.69 -28.78 1.09
N LEU A 304 22.23 -28.88 2.35
CA LEU A 304 23.00 -29.46 3.43
C LEU A 304 22.66 -30.94 3.62
N GLN A 305 23.68 -31.75 3.92
CA GLN A 305 23.51 -33.14 4.36
C GLN A 305 23.80 -33.23 5.85
N PRO A 306 22.92 -33.86 6.67
CA PRO A 306 23.20 -34.07 8.08
C PRO A 306 24.53 -34.81 8.30
N PRO A 307 25.31 -34.44 9.34
CA PRO A 307 26.50 -35.20 9.69
C PRO A 307 26.12 -36.62 10.14
N ALA A 308 27.05 -37.56 10.00
CA ALA A 308 26.84 -38.90 10.53
C ALA A 308 26.62 -38.84 12.05
N GLN A 309 25.58 -39.52 12.56
CA GLN A 309 25.19 -39.47 13.98
C GLN A 309 24.78 -38.07 14.46
N GLY A 310 24.09 -37.31 13.60
CA GLY A 310 23.55 -36.00 13.94
C GLY A 310 22.46 -35.53 12.99
N LYS A 311 21.98 -34.31 13.25
CA LYS A 311 20.86 -33.68 12.54
C LYS A 311 21.07 -32.18 12.35
N ILE A 312 20.31 -31.63 11.41
CA ILE A 312 20.28 -30.19 11.07
C ILE A 312 18.85 -29.69 11.24
N GLU A 313 18.68 -28.59 11.97
CA GLU A 313 17.37 -28.00 12.24
C GLU A 313 17.37 -26.48 11.99
N PRO A 314 16.38 -25.93 11.25
CA PRO A 314 15.35 -26.65 10.50
C PRO A 314 15.93 -27.30 9.22
N LEU A 315 15.48 -28.51 8.90
CA LEU A 315 15.79 -29.15 7.62
C LEU A 315 14.85 -28.61 6.53
N GLN A 316 15.37 -27.78 5.64
CA GLN A 316 14.65 -27.20 4.52
C GLN A 316 15.12 -27.80 3.19
N ALA A 317 14.24 -27.79 2.18
CA ALA A 317 14.59 -28.21 0.82
C ALA A 317 15.57 -27.23 0.15
N LYS A 318 15.48 -25.95 0.50
CA LYS A 318 16.32 -24.86 0.01
C LYS A 318 16.59 -23.89 1.15
N TYR A 319 17.77 -23.27 1.11
CA TYR A 319 18.17 -22.23 2.06
C TYR A 319 18.58 -20.99 1.29
N PHE A 320 18.23 -19.83 1.81
CA PHE A 320 18.53 -18.53 1.22
C PHE A 320 19.30 -17.66 2.22
N PHE A 321 19.87 -16.57 1.72
CA PHE A 321 20.56 -15.57 2.55
C PHE A 321 19.86 -15.29 3.89
N LYS A 322 20.66 -15.29 4.97
CA LYS A 322 20.24 -15.14 6.38
C LYS A 322 19.46 -16.31 6.96
N ASP A 323 19.25 -17.40 6.23
CA ASP A 323 18.80 -18.64 6.85
C ASP A 323 19.90 -19.17 7.76
N GLN A 324 19.47 -19.61 8.94
CA GLN A 324 20.35 -20.16 9.96
C GLN A 324 19.89 -21.57 10.27
N VAL A 325 20.85 -22.47 10.39
CA VAL A 325 20.59 -23.84 10.82
C VAL A 325 21.47 -24.20 12.00
N LEU A 326 20.93 -25.04 12.86
CA LEU A 326 21.59 -25.59 14.01
C LEU A 326 21.97 -27.04 13.73
N VAL A 327 23.25 -27.33 13.83
CA VAL A 327 23.80 -28.68 13.76
C VAL A 327 23.90 -29.23 15.17
N SER A 328 23.36 -30.44 15.38
CA SER A 328 23.43 -31.16 16.65
C SER A 328 23.71 -32.63 16.43
N CYS A 329 24.27 -33.30 17.43
CA CYS A 329 24.61 -34.72 17.35
C CYS A 329 23.61 -35.59 18.13
N ASP A 330 23.56 -36.86 17.77
CA ASP A 330 22.75 -37.86 18.46
C ASP A 330 23.25 -38.09 19.90
N THR A 331 22.40 -38.68 20.73
CA THR A 331 22.75 -38.93 22.14
C THR A 331 24.02 -39.78 22.24
N GLY A 332 25.00 -39.28 23.00
CA GLY A 332 26.31 -39.91 23.15
C GLY A 332 27.34 -39.46 22.12
N TYR A 333 27.03 -38.45 21.32
CA TYR A 333 27.95 -37.75 20.44
C TYR A 333 27.96 -36.25 20.78
N LYS A 334 29.06 -35.57 20.46
CA LYS A 334 29.23 -34.12 20.58
C LYS A 334 29.71 -33.53 19.26
N VAL A 335 29.30 -32.30 18.99
CA VAL A 335 29.77 -31.56 17.81
C VAL A 335 31.24 -31.22 18.02
N LEU A 336 32.10 -31.61 17.08
CA LEU A 336 33.52 -31.28 17.09
C LEU A 336 33.83 -30.30 15.95
N LYS A 337 34.24 -29.09 16.31
CA LYS A 337 34.75 -28.09 15.37
C LYS A 337 36.08 -27.55 15.87
N ASP A 338 37.11 -27.59 15.03
CA ASP A 338 38.45 -27.06 15.34
C ASP A 338 39.01 -27.55 16.69
N ASN A 339 38.84 -28.85 16.98
CA ASN A 339 39.20 -29.53 18.23
C ASN A 339 38.44 -29.07 19.50
N VAL A 340 37.35 -28.33 19.34
CA VAL A 340 36.47 -27.91 20.44
C VAL A 340 35.16 -28.70 20.36
N GLU A 341 34.80 -29.34 21.48
CA GLU A 341 33.54 -30.06 21.63
C GLU A 341 32.45 -29.11 22.13
N MET A 342 31.27 -29.17 21.50
CA MET A 342 30.10 -28.36 21.88
C MET A 342 28.79 -29.14 21.64
N ASP A 343 27.70 -28.64 22.21
CA ASP A 343 26.39 -29.28 22.08
C ASP A 343 25.76 -29.03 20.71
N THR A 344 25.91 -27.81 20.20
CA THR A 344 25.31 -27.36 18.95
C THR A 344 26.23 -26.38 18.25
N PHE A 345 26.20 -26.37 16.91
CA PHE A 345 26.94 -25.40 16.10
C PHE A 345 26.01 -24.76 15.08
N GLN A 346 26.03 -23.42 15.02
CA GLN A 346 25.18 -22.65 14.12
C GLN A 346 25.95 -22.24 12.87
N ILE A 347 25.35 -22.44 11.71
CA ILE A 347 25.86 -21.93 10.44
C ILE A 347 24.77 -21.09 9.74
N GLU A 348 25.20 -20.07 9.01
CA GLU A 348 24.31 -19.16 8.29
C GLU A 348 24.61 -19.12 6.79
N CYS A 349 23.57 -18.90 5.99
CA CYS A 349 23.72 -18.67 4.55
C CYS A 349 24.09 -17.21 4.28
N LEU A 350 25.26 -16.98 3.70
CA LEU A 350 25.86 -15.68 3.44
C LEU A 350 25.36 -15.05 2.14
N LYS A 351 25.64 -13.75 1.96
CA LYS A 351 25.13 -12.94 0.83
C LYS A 351 25.60 -13.42 -0.54
N ASP A 352 26.73 -14.12 -0.60
CA ASP A 352 27.30 -14.64 -1.83
C ASP A 352 26.71 -16.01 -2.24
N GLY A 353 25.89 -16.62 -1.37
CA GLY A 353 25.34 -17.95 -1.56
C GLY A 353 26.22 -19.07 -0.97
N SER A 354 27.22 -18.73 -0.16
CA SER A 354 28.01 -19.72 0.60
C SER A 354 27.52 -19.86 2.04
N TRP A 355 27.81 -21.00 2.67
CA TRP A 355 27.59 -21.17 4.10
C TRP A 355 28.76 -20.56 4.88
N SER A 356 28.47 -19.98 6.04
CA SER A 356 29.49 -19.36 6.92
C SER A 356 30.60 -20.34 7.35
N ASN A 357 30.27 -21.63 7.43
CA ASN A 357 31.18 -22.70 7.80
C ASN A 357 30.74 -24.02 7.14
N GLU A 358 31.67 -24.97 7.03
CA GLU A 358 31.36 -26.36 6.71
C GLU A 358 30.65 -27.07 7.87
N ILE A 359 29.94 -28.16 7.55
CA ILE A 359 29.21 -28.95 8.54
C ILE A 359 30.22 -29.66 9.45
N PRO A 360 30.16 -29.46 10.78
CA PRO A 360 31.08 -30.12 11.71
C PRO A 360 30.75 -31.62 11.85
N ILE A 361 31.71 -32.38 12.37
CA ILE A 361 31.55 -33.82 12.59
C ILE A 361 31.04 -34.12 13.99
N CYS A 362 30.31 -35.23 14.13
CA CYS A 362 29.89 -35.75 15.43
C CYS A 362 30.92 -36.74 15.96
N LYS A 363 31.57 -36.38 17.06
CA LYS A 363 32.52 -37.24 17.77
C LYS A 363 31.79 -38.00 18.87
N ILE A 364 31.97 -39.33 18.93
CA ILE A 364 31.41 -40.15 20.00
C ILE A 364 32.02 -39.72 21.34
N ALA A 365 31.19 -39.65 22.38
CA ALA A 365 31.63 -39.37 23.73
C ALA A 365 32.57 -40.51 24.19
N ASP A 366 33.73 -40.12 24.71
CA ASP A 366 34.75 -41.02 25.21
C ASP A 366 34.95 -40.76 26.70
N CYS A 367 34.73 -41.80 27.51
CA CYS A 367 34.90 -41.73 28.95
C CYS A 367 36.37 -41.78 29.39
N GLY A 368 37.29 -41.98 28.44
CA GLY A 368 38.72 -42.11 28.69
C GLY A 368 39.09 -43.40 29.41
N ALA A 369 40.39 -43.54 29.68
CA ALA A 369 40.90 -44.68 30.43
C ALA A 369 40.25 -44.70 31.83
N PRO A 370 39.65 -45.84 32.24
CA PRO A 370 39.06 -45.94 33.56
C PRO A 370 40.14 -45.78 34.63
N ALA A 371 39.82 -45.03 35.68
CA ALA A 371 40.73 -44.82 36.79
C ALA A 371 41.09 -46.15 37.47
N GLU A 372 42.34 -46.30 37.88
CA GLU A 372 42.80 -47.50 38.59
C GLU A 372 42.03 -47.68 39.90
N LEU A 373 41.79 -48.94 40.28
CA LEU A 373 41.10 -49.30 41.52
C LEU A 373 42.10 -49.84 42.53
N GLU A 374 42.15 -49.19 43.69
CA GLU A 374 42.98 -49.64 44.80
C GLU A 374 42.54 -51.03 45.29
N HIS A 375 43.51 -51.94 45.44
CA HIS A 375 43.29 -53.36 45.80
C HIS A 375 42.33 -54.12 44.86
N GLY A 376 42.20 -53.64 43.62
CA GLY A 376 41.36 -54.24 42.61
C GLY A 376 42.01 -54.25 41.22
N LEU A 377 41.20 -54.57 40.23
CA LEU A 377 41.53 -54.49 38.82
C LEU A 377 40.30 -54.06 38.03
N VAL A 378 40.53 -53.50 36.85
CA VAL A 378 39.49 -53.15 35.88
C VAL A 378 39.64 -54.02 34.64
N THR A 379 38.53 -54.58 34.18
CA THR A 379 38.46 -55.30 32.90
C THR A 379 37.47 -54.62 31.97
N PHE A 380 37.77 -54.66 30.67
CA PHE A 380 36.84 -54.21 29.64
C PHE A 380 35.93 -55.37 29.25
N SER A 381 34.62 -55.11 29.12
CA SER A 381 33.66 -56.13 28.68
C SER A 381 33.87 -56.51 27.20
N THR A 382 34.57 -55.68 26.42
CA THR A 382 34.90 -55.95 25.00
C THR A 382 36.40 -56.19 24.81
N ARG A 383 36.76 -57.04 23.83
CA ARG A 383 38.17 -57.36 23.51
C ARG A 383 38.99 -56.18 22.99
N ASN A 384 38.30 -55.13 22.55
CA ASN A 384 38.92 -53.96 21.93
C ASN A 384 39.21 -52.84 22.94
N ASN A 385 38.97 -53.08 24.24
CA ASN A 385 39.18 -52.10 25.32
C ASN A 385 38.54 -50.73 25.03
N LEU A 386 37.31 -50.74 24.50
CA LEU A 386 36.62 -49.50 24.12
C LEU A 386 36.23 -48.68 25.35
N THR A 387 36.37 -47.36 25.24
CA THR A 387 36.03 -46.37 26.26
C THR A 387 34.89 -45.43 25.82
N THR A 388 34.32 -45.68 24.65
CA THR A 388 33.31 -44.82 24.02
C THR A 388 31.90 -45.09 24.54
N TYR A 389 30.96 -44.19 24.26
CA TYR A 389 29.56 -44.28 24.68
C TYR A 389 28.96 -45.69 24.58
N LYS A 390 28.30 -46.13 25.67
CA LYS A 390 27.76 -47.50 25.90
C LYS A 390 28.78 -48.62 26.07
N SER A 391 30.08 -48.33 26.04
CA SER A 391 31.09 -49.32 26.46
C SER A 391 30.92 -49.64 27.94
N GLU A 392 31.25 -50.88 28.32
CA GLU A 392 31.19 -51.35 29.71
C GLU A 392 32.56 -51.79 30.21
N ILE A 393 32.83 -51.44 31.46
CA ILE A 393 33.97 -51.92 32.24
C ILE A 393 33.46 -52.60 33.50
N ARG A 394 34.27 -53.51 34.04
CA ARG A 394 34.01 -54.16 35.30
C ARG A 394 35.19 -53.98 36.23
N TYR A 395 34.92 -53.38 37.37
CA TYR A 395 35.82 -53.40 38.51
C TYR A 395 35.64 -54.68 39.32
N SER A 396 36.74 -55.28 39.75
CA SER A 396 36.76 -56.42 40.67
C SER A 396 37.86 -56.26 41.71
N CYS A 397 37.61 -56.73 42.93
CA CYS A 397 38.61 -56.73 43.99
C CYS A 397 39.53 -57.95 43.89
N GLN A 398 40.77 -57.81 44.33
CA GLN A 398 41.75 -58.89 44.32
C GLN A 398 41.37 -59.99 45.31
N GLN A 399 40.82 -61.08 44.80
CA GLN A 399 40.46 -62.25 45.60
C GLN A 399 41.69 -63.09 45.98
N PRO A 400 41.68 -63.79 47.14
CA PRO A 400 40.62 -63.83 48.15
C PRO A 400 40.71 -62.71 49.22
N TYR A 401 41.73 -61.84 49.15
CA TYR A 401 42.09 -60.92 50.24
C TYR A 401 41.17 -59.70 50.36
N TYR A 402 40.55 -59.27 49.27
CA TYR A 402 39.67 -58.10 49.25
C TYR A 402 38.30 -58.45 48.69
N LYS A 403 37.25 -57.92 49.31
CA LYS A 403 35.85 -58.05 48.88
C LYS A 403 35.26 -56.67 48.58
N MET A 404 34.40 -56.61 47.58
CA MET A 404 33.74 -55.37 47.17
C MET A 404 32.71 -54.94 48.23
N TYR A 405 32.82 -53.70 48.70
CA TYR A 405 31.93 -53.13 49.70
C TYR A 405 30.49 -53.02 49.14
N ASN A 406 29.49 -53.30 49.99
CA ASN A 406 28.06 -53.31 49.65
C ASN A 406 27.61 -54.29 48.54
N ASN A 407 28.46 -55.25 48.14
CA ASN A 407 28.13 -56.30 47.16
C ASN A 407 27.54 -55.77 45.83
N ILE A 408 28.06 -54.64 45.36
CA ILE A 408 27.68 -54.08 44.05
C ILE A 408 28.29 -54.90 42.90
N THR A 409 27.69 -54.79 41.71
CA THR A 409 28.11 -55.57 40.52
C THR A 409 29.48 -55.16 39.95
N GLY A 410 29.97 -53.98 40.30
CA GLY A 410 31.21 -53.40 39.79
C GLY A 410 31.16 -52.98 38.31
N ILE A 411 29.98 -53.01 37.66
CA ILE A 411 29.79 -52.66 36.24
C ILE A 411 29.62 -51.16 36.09
N TYR A 412 30.38 -50.54 35.20
CA TYR A 412 30.22 -49.13 34.84
C TYR A 412 30.03 -49.03 33.33
N THR A 413 29.10 -48.19 32.90
CA THR A 413 28.80 -47.93 31.49
C THR A 413 29.20 -46.50 31.14
N CYS A 414 29.82 -46.32 29.97
CA CYS A 414 30.17 -45.00 29.50
C CYS A 414 28.91 -44.21 29.11
N SER A 415 28.65 -43.12 29.84
CA SER A 415 27.47 -42.27 29.65
C SER A 415 27.59 -41.34 28.44
N ALA A 416 26.47 -40.74 28.03
CA ALA A 416 26.43 -39.80 26.92
C ALA A 416 27.23 -38.50 27.17
N GLN A 417 27.55 -38.22 28.44
CA GLN A 417 28.36 -37.07 28.86
C GLN A 417 29.87 -37.39 28.91
N GLY A 418 30.30 -38.57 28.47
CA GLY A 418 31.71 -38.97 28.52
C GLY A 418 32.19 -39.25 29.94
N VAL A 419 31.33 -39.81 30.80
CA VAL A 419 31.71 -40.21 32.16
C VAL A 419 31.28 -41.65 32.45
N TRP A 420 32.14 -42.43 33.09
CA TRP A 420 31.82 -43.77 33.58
C TRP A 420 30.76 -43.70 34.70
N MET A 421 29.65 -44.41 34.52
CA MET A 421 28.51 -44.39 35.44
C MET A 421 28.15 -45.80 35.90
N ASN A 422 27.93 -45.98 37.20
CA ASN A 422 27.32 -47.16 37.80
C ASN A 422 25.90 -46.86 38.28
N GLU A 423 25.01 -47.85 38.21
CA GLU A 423 23.59 -47.69 38.58
C GLU A 423 23.37 -47.26 40.04
N VAL A 424 24.27 -47.66 40.95
CA VAL A 424 24.16 -47.40 42.38
C VAL A 424 25.10 -46.27 42.82
N LEU A 425 26.35 -46.31 42.38
CA LEU A 425 27.40 -45.38 42.81
C LEU A 425 27.52 -44.12 41.94
N GLY A 426 26.78 -44.03 40.84
CA GLY A 426 26.93 -42.93 39.89
C GLY A 426 28.37 -42.85 39.37
N ARG A 427 29.05 -41.73 39.63
CA ARG A 427 30.44 -41.48 39.20
C ARG A 427 31.50 -42.00 40.17
N SER A 428 31.12 -42.38 41.39
CA SER A 428 32.07 -42.80 42.42
C SER A 428 32.62 -44.19 42.12
N GLN A 429 33.91 -44.42 42.33
CA GLN A 429 34.53 -45.74 42.21
C GLN A 429 34.06 -46.69 43.33
N PRO A 430 34.06 -48.01 43.08
CA PRO A 430 33.77 -48.99 44.12
C PRO A 430 34.92 -49.07 45.14
N THR A 431 34.65 -49.55 46.35
CA THR A 431 35.67 -49.71 47.40
C THR A 431 35.94 -51.18 47.68
N CYS A 432 37.22 -51.57 47.72
CA CYS A 432 37.66 -52.91 48.08
C CYS A 432 38.14 -52.91 49.53
N LEU A 433 37.46 -53.65 50.41
CA LEU A 433 37.85 -53.80 51.81
C LEU A 433 38.49 -55.17 52.05
N PRO A 434 39.42 -55.32 53.01
CA PRO A 434 39.97 -56.60 53.39
C PRO A 434 38.83 -57.57 53.72
N GLY A 435 38.67 -58.62 52.91
CA GLY A 435 37.77 -59.70 53.22
C GLY A 435 38.40 -60.46 54.37
N THR A 436 37.84 -60.38 55.57
CA THR A 436 38.34 -61.10 56.75
C THR A 436 38.59 -62.56 56.38
N PRO A 437 39.85 -63.02 56.23
CA PRO A 437 40.09 -64.43 56.29
C PRO A 437 39.83 -64.78 57.76
N LEU A 438 38.93 -65.72 58.04
CA LEU A 438 38.96 -66.36 59.35
C LEU A 438 40.40 -66.84 59.54
N SER A 439 41.08 -66.29 60.55
CA SER A 439 42.44 -66.69 60.90
C SER A 439 42.50 -68.23 60.94
N PRO A 440 43.60 -68.87 60.48
CA PRO A 440 43.76 -70.32 60.58
C PRO A 440 43.57 -70.83 62.02
N LEU A 441 43.81 -69.96 62.99
CA LEU A 441 43.58 -70.19 64.42
C LEU A 441 42.08 -70.20 64.76
N LEU A 442 41.27 -69.32 64.16
CA LEU A 442 39.81 -69.30 64.34
C LEU A 442 39.13 -70.45 63.59
N GLN A 443 39.60 -70.83 62.39
CA GLN A 443 39.13 -72.04 61.69
C GLN A 443 39.42 -73.31 62.49
N ARG A 444 40.61 -73.42 63.10
CA ARG A 444 40.93 -74.54 64.02
C ARG A 444 40.12 -74.53 65.31
N LEU A 445 39.71 -73.35 65.82
CA LEU A 445 38.86 -73.24 67.00
C LEU A 445 37.40 -73.58 66.67
N LEU A 446 36.87 -73.15 65.52
CA LEU A 446 35.53 -73.48 65.04
C LEU A 446 35.40 -74.98 64.68
N PHE A 447 36.42 -75.60 64.06
CA PHE A 447 36.43 -77.06 63.79
C PHE A 447 36.51 -77.91 65.08
N LYS A 448 37.04 -77.33 66.16
CA LYS A 448 37.08 -78.00 67.48
C LYS A 448 35.81 -77.78 68.30
N ALA A 449 35.06 -76.70 68.03
CA ALA A 449 33.85 -76.36 68.76
C ALA A 449 32.58 -76.92 68.11
N LEU A 450 32.59 -77.13 66.79
CA LEU A 450 31.46 -77.66 66.00
C LEU A 450 31.91 -78.97 65.33
N GLY A 451 31.04 -79.98 65.32
CA GLY A 451 31.36 -81.29 64.75
C GLY A 451 31.67 -81.22 63.25
N PRO A 452 32.28 -82.26 62.64
CA PRO A 452 32.72 -82.24 61.24
C PRO A 452 31.60 -81.86 60.25
N GLN A 453 30.36 -82.22 60.55
CA GLN A 453 29.18 -81.92 59.73
C GLN A 453 28.74 -80.45 59.82
N GLU A 454 28.82 -79.84 61.01
CA GLU A 454 28.42 -78.44 61.24
C GLU A 454 29.46 -77.44 60.74
N PHE A 455 30.73 -77.82 60.74
CA PHE A 455 31.81 -76.99 60.17
C PHE A 455 31.70 -76.88 58.63
N TRP A 456 31.30 -77.96 57.96
CA TRP A 456 31.06 -77.94 56.50
C TRP A 456 29.85 -77.07 56.13
N LEU A 457 28.76 -77.12 56.90
CA LEU A 457 27.56 -76.29 56.72
C LEU A 457 27.81 -74.77 56.90
N LEU A 458 28.84 -74.38 57.66
CA LEU A 458 29.22 -72.98 57.86
C LEU A 458 30.17 -72.43 56.77
N MET A 459 30.83 -73.32 56.03
CA MET A 459 31.82 -72.97 54.99
C MET A 459 31.19 -72.95 53.58
N GLU A 460 30.17 -73.78 53.33
CA GLU A 460 29.35 -73.76 52.12
C GLU A 460 28.01 -73.10 52.48
N GLY A 461 27.86 -71.81 52.18
CA GLY A 461 26.63 -71.08 52.46
C GLY A 461 25.46 -71.65 51.66
N GLU A 462 24.65 -72.50 52.29
CA GLU A 462 23.29 -72.83 51.86
C GLU A 462 22.30 -72.46 52.98
N VAL A 463 21.43 -71.49 52.68
CA VAL A 463 20.14 -71.35 53.36
C VAL A 463 19.08 -71.23 52.26
N GLU A 464 18.42 -72.34 51.96
CA GLU A 464 17.08 -72.31 51.36
C GLU A 464 16.03 -72.24 52.49
N GLY A 465 15.14 -71.25 52.42
CA GLY A 465 13.71 -71.45 52.72
C GLY A 465 13.10 -70.92 54.04
N MET A 466 12.10 -70.04 53.86
CA MET A 466 10.78 -69.94 54.55
C MET A 466 10.59 -69.12 55.86
N MET A 467 9.87 -67.99 55.71
CA MET A 467 8.59 -67.59 56.34
C MET A 467 8.36 -66.10 55.97
N LEU A 468 7.32 -65.62 55.28
CA LEU A 468 5.90 -65.95 55.12
C LEU A 468 5.45 -65.87 53.65
#